data_AF-A0A9P0QPI8-F1
#
_entry.id   AF-A0A9P0QPI8-F1
#
_cell.length_a   1.000
_cell.length_b   1.000
_cell.length_c   1.000
_cell.angle_alpha   90.00
_cell.angle_beta   90.00
_cell.angle_gamma   90.00
#
_symmetry.space_group_name_H-M   'P 1'
#
loop_
_entity.id
_entity.type
_entity.pdbx_description
1 polymer ?
#
loop_
_entity_poly.entity_id
_entity_poly.type
_entity_poly.pdbx_seq_one_letter_code
_entity_poly.pdbx_strand_id
1 'polypeptide(L)'
;MELHVWGYDNEISVIEPECLASAWLLQSLDISFKIVTSNNTNISPTHSLPLLIDEEQKIAGYSSIFKFVSKKQEKKKNNLIEFALISYITENFKPLNQYNLYIKSDNYEKYTRKLFKNYFPFPMMYNQPLKFYYGAQELVSTVGLKSEGQGFFNFNGSGANVAETEMVNESTTDDVAISSLHEKQLISKSKQRKNLTEARYTLKCLTLMEEHMNHILKVYSSESGGTRKEEPEVQEEQEEQEENAKNEEKDESKENTNISVNLSDNFGIGKFIASDMLLFAYIYSLTFKELPSTFILNFMRTKFSSFTSEALKHITQLNENLGDTLYKKPESSEIPNLWNELVYVTKQFV
;
A
#
# COMPACT_ATOMS: atom_id res chain seq x y z
N MET A 1 20.67 11.35 11.63
CA MET A 1 19.72 10.87 10.62
C MET A 1 18.49 11.76 10.53
N GLU A 2 18.09 12.11 9.31
CA GLU A 2 16.80 12.75 9.01
C GLU A 2 16.04 11.87 8.00
N LEU A 3 14.80 11.51 8.31
CA LEU A 3 13.92 10.70 7.47
C LEU A 3 12.91 11.62 6.79
N HIS A 4 13.08 11.83 5.49
CA HIS A 4 12.20 12.62 4.65
C HIS A 4 11.02 11.77 4.16
N VAL A 5 9.80 12.24 4.45
CA VAL A 5 8.55 11.53 4.19
C VAL A 5 7.49 12.43 3.55
N TRP A 6 6.44 11.81 3.01
CA TRP A 6 5.16 12.46 2.79
C TRP A 6 4.44 12.67 4.11
N GLY A 7 3.87 13.85 4.33
CA GLY A 7 3.16 14.16 5.57
C GLY A 7 2.82 15.63 5.73
N TYR A 8 2.04 15.95 6.74
CA TYR A 8 1.57 17.30 7.04
C TYR A 8 1.21 17.40 8.53
N ASP A 9 1.40 18.57 9.16
CA ASP A 9 1.12 18.85 10.58
C ASP A 9 1.49 17.70 11.56
N ASN A 10 2.76 17.24 11.47
CA ASN A 10 3.33 16.16 12.28
C ASN A 10 2.69 14.76 12.08
N GLU A 11 1.99 14.52 10.98
CA GLU A 11 1.49 13.20 10.60
C GLU A 11 2.14 12.69 9.30
N ILE A 12 2.42 11.39 9.22
CA ILE A 12 2.90 10.73 7.99
C ILE A 12 1.71 10.40 7.09
N SER A 13 1.80 10.73 5.81
CA SER A 13 0.74 10.47 4.83
C SER A 13 0.57 8.98 4.53
N VAL A 14 -0.69 8.54 4.40
CA VAL A 14 -1.04 7.21 3.89
C VAL A 14 -0.74 7.02 2.39
N ILE A 15 -0.42 8.08 1.64
CA ILE A 15 -0.17 7.98 0.19
C ILE A 15 0.96 7.00 -0.14
N GLU A 16 2.03 6.99 0.65
CA GLU A 16 3.20 6.14 0.43
C GLU A 16 3.50 5.34 1.72
N PRO A 17 2.93 4.13 1.86
CA PRO A 17 3.08 3.28 3.06
C PRO A 17 4.54 3.01 3.47
N GLU A 18 5.45 2.99 2.50
CA GLU A 18 6.90 2.88 2.73
C GLU A 18 7.46 3.96 3.68
N CYS A 19 6.87 5.17 3.68
CA CYS A 19 7.26 6.25 4.59
C CYS A 19 6.95 5.91 6.05
N LEU A 20 5.73 5.42 6.31
CA LEU A 20 5.28 5.03 7.64
C LEU A 20 6.05 3.81 8.15
N ALA A 21 6.24 2.80 7.29
CA ALA A 21 7.05 1.63 7.61
C ALA A 21 8.51 2.00 7.96
N SER A 22 9.11 2.98 7.27
CA SER A 22 10.48 3.45 7.56
C SER A 22 10.57 4.14 8.93
N ALA A 23 9.56 4.92 9.31
CA ALA A 23 9.52 5.57 10.62
C ALA A 23 9.39 4.54 11.75
N TRP A 24 8.48 3.56 11.62
CA TRP A 24 8.36 2.45 12.57
C TRP A 24 9.65 1.62 12.68
N LEU A 25 10.34 1.37 11.56
CA LEU A 25 11.60 0.62 11.52
C LEU A 25 12.69 1.33 12.33
N LEU A 26 12.92 2.62 12.08
CA LEU A 26 13.92 3.40 12.81
C LEU A 26 13.60 3.49 14.31
N GLN A 27 12.32 3.70 14.65
CA GLN A 27 11.85 3.74 16.04
C GLN A 27 12.07 2.41 16.78
N SER A 28 11.79 1.26 16.16
CA SER A 28 11.97 -0.06 16.78
C SER A 28 13.42 -0.49 17.01
N LEU A 29 14.36 0.23 16.40
CA LEU A 29 15.79 -0.02 16.49
C LEU A 29 16.52 0.96 17.41
N ASP A 30 15.76 1.83 18.10
CA ASP A 30 16.26 2.83 19.06
C ASP A 30 17.37 3.73 18.47
N ILE A 31 17.23 4.06 17.19
CA ILE A 31 18.16 4.92 16.46
C ILE A 31 17.70 6.37 16.63
N SER A 32 18.60 7.29 16.98
CA SER A 32 18.25 8.71 17.03
C SER A 32 18.04 9.27 15.61
N PHE A 33 16.80 9.63 15.28
CA PHE A 33 16.41 10.21 14.00
C PHE A 33 15.38 11.34 14.19
N LYS A 34 15.20 12.14 13.14
CA LYS A 34 14.10 13.12 13.03
C LYS A 34 13.28 12.83 11.78
N ILE A 35 11.97 13.04 11.86
CA ILE A 35 11.04 12.90 10.73
C ILE A 35 10.83 14.29 10.13
N VAL A 36 11.02 14.40 8.80
CA VAL A 36 10.88 15.65 8.05
C VAL A 36 9.78 15.48 7.00
N THR A 37 8.67 16.20 7.18
CA THR A 37 7.52 16.22 6.25
C THR A 37 7.82 17.09 5.02
N SER A 38 8.89 16.76 4.32
CA SER A 38 9.42 17.55 3.20
C SER A 38 8.55 17.53 1.95
N ASN A 39 7.77 16.45 1.70
CA ASN A 39 6.88 16.31 0.53
C ASN A 39 7.55 16.51 -0.84
N ASN A 40 8.88 16.41 -0.91
CA ASN A 40 9.69 16.78 -2.05
C ASN A 40 10.44 15.56 -2.56
N THR A 41 10.21 15.17 -3.81
CA THR A 41 10.91 14.06 -4.45
C THR A 41 12.26 14.47 -5.06
N ASN A 42 12.48 15.77 -5.31
CA ASN A 42 13.70 16.26 -5.98
C ASN A 42 14.95 16.23 -5.09
N ILE A 43 14.79 16.08 -3.77
CA ILE A 43 15.91 15.85 -2.84
C ILE A 43 16.44 14.40 -2.89
N SER A 44 15.63 13.46 -3.40
CA SER A 44 15.90 12.04 -3.49
C SER A 44 16.54 11.68 -4.84
N PRO A 45 17.61 10.85 -4.86
CA PRO A 45 18.27 10.46 -6.11
C PRO A 45 17.41 9.55 -7.00
N THR A 46 16.34 8.95 -6.45
CA THR A 46 15.41 8.08 -7.19
C THR A 46 14.04 8.70 -7.45
N HIS A 47 13.87 9.99 -7.12
CA HIS A 47 12.58 10.69 -7.20
C HIS A 47 11.41 10.05 -6.42
N SER A 48 11.74 9.24 -5.42
CA SER A 48 10.79 8.61 -4.50
C SER A 48 11.11 8.96 -3.05
N LEU A 49 10.08 9.05 -2.22
CA LEU A 49 10.21 8.97 -0.77
C LEU A 49 9.82 7.53 -0.34
N PRO A 50 10.16 7.06 0.87
CA PRO A 50 11.00 7.70 1.88
C PRO A 50 12.45 7.90 1.43
N LEU A 51 13.10 8.92 2.00
CA LEU A 51 14.54 9.16 1.85
C LEU A 51 15.16 9.31 3.24
N LEU A 52 16.14 8.47 3.58
CA LEU A 52 16.99 8.64 4.75
C LEU A 52 18.24 9.44 4.36
N ILE A 53 18.53 10.50 5.12
CA ILE A 53 19.79 11.24 5.05
C ILE A 53 20.57 10.96 6.33
N ASP A 54 21.76 10.38 6.18
CA ASP A 54 22.73 10.17 7.27
C ASP A 54 24.06 10.81 6.84
N GLU A 55 24.34 11.98 7.43
CA GLU A 55 25.46 12.85 7.05
C GLU A 55 25.41 13.21 5.55
N GLU A 56 26.31 12.68 4.73
CA GLU A 56 26.32 12.87 3.27
C GLU A 56 25.60 11.76 2.48
N GLN A 57 25.19 10.66 3.14
CA GLN A 57 24.60 9.51 2.47
C GLN A 57 23.09 9.67 2.30
N LYS A 58 22.64 9.61 1.04
CA LYS A 58 21.22 9.65 0.64
C LYS A 58 20.74 8.26 0.25
N ILE A 59 19.81 7.70 1.01
CA ILE A 59 19.33 6.32 0.84
C ILE A 59 17.81 6.35 0.64
N ALA A 60 17.35 6.04 -0.57
CA ALA A 60 15.95 6.15 -0.96
C ALA A 60 15.25 4.77 -1.08
N GLY A 61 13.97 4.74 -0.70
CA GLY A 61 13.10 3.55 -0.74
C GLY A 61 13.29 2.63 0.47
N TYR A 62 12.19 1.99 0.90
CA TYR A 62 12.15 1.20 2.14
C TYR A 62 13.23 0.09 2.18
N SER A 63 13.33 -0.69 1.10
CA SER A 63 14.28 -1.80 0.97
C SER A 63 15.75 -1.39 1.09
N SER A 64 16.09 -0.17 0.66
CA SER A 64 17.44 0.38 0.75
C SER A 64 17.75 0.86 2.17
N ILE A 65 16.78 1.53 2.79
CA ILE A 65 16.85 1.99 4.20
C ILE A 65 17.03 0.78 5.12
N PHE A 66 16.23 -0.28 4.94
CA PHE A 66 16.37 -1.54 5.68
C PHE A 66 17.77 -2.15 5.54
N LYS A 67 18.31 -2.25 4.32
CA LYS A 67 19.69 -2.75 4.08
C LYS A 67 20.75 -1.92 4.80
N PHE A 68 20.65 -0.59 4.71
CA PHE A 68 21.59 0.31 5.37
C PHE A 68 21.55 0.18 6.89
N VAL A 69 20.35 0.20 7.47
CA VAL A 69 20.15 0.12 8.91
C VAL A 69 20.57 -1.24 9.47
N SER A 70 20.23 -2.34 8.78
CA SER A 70 20.69 -3.69 9.14
C SER A 70 22.21 -3.83 9.11
N LYS A 71 22.88 -3.18 8.14
CA LYS A 71 24.35 -3.10 8.09
C LYS A 71 24.92 -2.28 9.26
N LYS A 72 24.30 -1.14 9.63
CA LYS A 72 24.75 -0.26 10.73
C LYS A 72 24.60 -0.91 12.11
N GLN A 73 23.65 -1.83 12.27
CA GLN A 73 23.38 -2.58 13.50
C GLN A 73 24.19 -3.89 13.65
N GLU A 74 25.18 -4.14 12.77
CA GLU A 74 26.02 -5.36 12.72
C GLU A 74 25.27 -6.71 12.77
N LYS A 75 23.96 -6.73 12.48
CA LYS A 75 23.16 -7.97 12.44
C LYS A 75 23.55 -8.81 11.22
N LYS A 76 24.59 -9.65 11.38
CA LYS A 76 25.15 -10.53 10.32
C LYS A 76 24.16 -11.53 9.70
N LYS A 77 22.94 -11.65 10.21
CA LYS A 77 21.86 -12.37 9.54
C LYS A 77 21.21 -11.46 8.48
N ASN A 78 21.80 -11.44 7.29
CA ASN A 78 21.07 -11.08 6.07
C ASN A 78 19.94 -12.10 5.90
N ASN A 79 18.76 -11.84 6.47
CA ASN A 79 17.63 -12.74 6.34
C ASN A 79 17.09 -12.62 4.92
N LEU A 80 17.51 -13.55 4.04
CA LEU A 80 17.10 -13.58 2.64
C LEU A 80 15.57 -13.64 2.50
N ILE A 81 14.91 -14.31 3.45
CA ILE A 81 13.45 -14.42 3.51
C ILE A 81 12.82 -13.05 3.79
N GLU A 82 13.33 -12.29 4.76
CA GLU A 82 12.86 -10.92 5.07
C GLU A 82 13.04 -9.99 3.87
N PHE A 83 14.19 -10.05 3.16
CA PHE A 83 14.38 -9.27 1.94
C PHE A 83 13.44 -9.70 0.80
N ALA A 84 13.21 -11.00 0.62
CA ALA A 84 12.27 -11.51 -0.37
C ALA A 84 10.82 -11.12 -0.04
N LEU A 85 10.41 -11.17 1.23
CA LEU A 85 9.11 -10.71 1.71
C LEU A 85 8.94 -9.20 1.51
N ILE A 86 9.96 -8.39 1.79
CA ILE A 86 9.93 -6.94 1.53
C ILE A 86 9.74 -6.65 0.03
N SER A 87 10.46 -7.34 -0.85
CA SER A 87 10.29 -7.20 -2.30
C SER A 87 8.89 -7.63 -2.73
N TYR A 88 8.44 -8.81 -2.28
CA TYR A 88 7.12 -9.35 -2.58
C TYR A 88 5.99 -8.43 -2.11
N ILE A 89 6.04 -7.90 -0.89
CA ILE A 89 5.05 -6.95 -0.38
C ILE A 89 5.07 -5.67 -1.21
N THR A 90 6.25 -5.11 -1.50
CA THR A 90 6.37 -3.87 -2.30
C THR A 90 5.82 -4.07 -3.71
N GLU A 91 6.17 -5.16 -4.40
CA GLU A 91 5.75 -5.42 -5.78
C GLU A 91 4.25 -5.72 -5.90
N ASN A 92 3.66 -6.43 -4.93
CA ASN A 92 2.26 -6.86 -5.02
C ASN A 92 1.26 -5.92 -4.32
N PHE A 93 1.61 -5.31 -3.18
CA PHE A 93 0.69 -4.40 -2.45
C PHE A 93 0.75 -2.96 -2.96
N LYS A 94 1.87 -2.52 -3.58
CA LYS A 94 1.95 -1.15 -4.16
C LYS A 94 0.90 -0.94 -5.26
N PRO A 95 0.70 -1.82 -6.25
CA PRO A 95 -0.39 -1.68 -7.23
C PRO A 95 -1.79 -1.68 -6.59
N LEU A 96 -2.05 -2.49 -5.56
CA LEU A 96 -3.33 -2.48 -4.84
C LEU A 96 -3.58 -1.14 -4.14
N ASN A 97 -2.55 -0.58 -3.50
CA ASN A 97 -2.62 0.72 -2.83
C ASN A 97 -2.84 1.86 -3.84
N GLN A 98 -2.12 1.83 -4.97
CA GLN A 98 -2.28 2.80 -6.05
C GLN A 98 -3.69 2.73 -6.68
N TYR A 99 -4.23 1.52 -6.87
CA TYR A 99 -5.62 1.34 -7.30
C TYR A 99 -6.61 1.97 -6.30
N ASN A 100 -6.46 1.66 -5.01
CA ASN A 100 -7.35 2.11 -3.95
C ASN A 100 -7.34 3.65 -3.77
N LEU A 101 -6.18 4.29 -3.89
CA LEU A 101 -6.03 5.73 -3.64
C LEU A 101 -6.26 6.60 -4.88
N TYR A 102 -5.84 6.17 -6.08
CA TYR A 102 -5.85 7.00 -7.28
C TYR A 102 -6.85 6.54 -8.35
N ILE A 103 -7.07 5.24 -8.51
CA ILE A 103 -7.91 4.72 -9.60
C ILE A 103 -9.38 4.57 -9.18
N LYS A 104 -9.66 4.23 -7.91
CA LYS A 104 -11.01 4.25 -7.35
C LYS A 104 -11.51 5.69 -7.27
N SER A 105 -12.51 6.00 -8.10
CA SER A 105 -13.02 7.36 -8.33
C SER A 105 -13.43 8.10 -7.05
N ASP A 106 -14.15 7.41 -6.17
CA ASP A 106 -14.58 7.93 -4.86
C ASP A 106 -13.42 8.39 -3.99
N ASN A 107 -12.38 7.56 -3.86
CA ASN A 107 -11.24 7.82 -2.98
C ASN A 107 -10.38 8.94 -3.55
N TYR A 108 -10.12 8.93 -4.86
CA TYR A 108 -9.31 9.95 -5.51
C TYR A 108 -9.94 11.35 -5.39
N GLU A 109 -11.19 11.53 -5.83
CA GLU A 109 -11.80 12.87 -5.89
C GLU A 109 -12.21 13.41 -4.51
N LYS A 110 -12.66 12.55 -3.59
CA LYS A 110 -13.14 13.01 -2.28
C LYS A 110 -12.03 13.12 -1.24
N TYR A 111 -10.94 12.36 -1.35
CA TYR A 111 -9.84 12.30 -0.39
C TYR A 111 -8.48 12.61 -1.04
N THR A 112 -7.91 11.69 -1.83
CA THR A 112 -6.49 11.72 -2.24
C THR A 112 -6.10 13.00 -2.96
N ARG A 113 -6.88 13.45 -3.95
CA ARG A 113 -6.63 14.67 -4.73
C ARG A 113 -6.58 15.94 -3.86
N LYS A 114 -7.32 15.97 -2.74
CA LYS A 114 -7.37 17.13 -1.85
C LYS A 114 -6.16 17.21 -0.92
N LEU A 115 -5.57 16.08 -0.54
CA LEU A 115 -4.36 16.03 0.32
C LEU A 115 -3.18 16.80 -0.29
N PHE A 116 -3.04 16.76 -1.62
CA PHE A 116 -1.96 17.47 -2.34
C PHE A 116 -1.95 18.99 -2.14
N LYS A 117 -3.08 19.60 -1.74
CA LYS A 117 -3.15 21.01 -1.34
C LYS A 117 -2.30 21.30 -0.09
N ASN A 118 -2.15 20.32 0.80
CA ASN A 118 -1.40 20.45 2.04
C ASN A 118 0.08 20.10 1.84
N TYR A 119 0.40 19.24 0.86
CA TYR A 119 1.77 18.80 0.59
C TYR A 119 2.57 19.73 -0.34
N PHE A 120 1.90 20.47 -1.23
CA PHE A 120 2.54 21.33 -2.22
C PHE A 120 2.07 22.78 -2.12
N PRO A 121 2.99 23.76 -2.25
CA PRO A 121 2.59 25.16 -2.34
C PRO A 121 1.88 25.45 -3.67
N PHE A 122 1.12 26.54 -3.69
CA PHE A 122 0.60 27.11 -4.93
C PHE A 122 1.77 27.56 -5.84
N PRO A 123 1.75 27.28 -7.15
CA PRO A 123 0.70 26.62 -7.93
C PRO A 123 0.91 25.10 -8.14
N MET A 124 1.96 24.49 -7.57
CA MET A 124 2.37 23.11 -7.88
C MET A 124 1.29 22.06 -7.54
N MET A 125 0.43 22.35 -6.57
CA MET A 125 -0.66 21.45 -6.12
C MET A 125 -1.67 21.00 -7.19
N TYR A 126 -1.76 21.66 -8.35
CA TYR A 126 -2.68 21.25 -9.43
C TYR A 126 -2.11 20.16 -10.34
N ASN A 127 -0.82 20.23 -10.65
CA ASN A 127 -0.20 19.34 -11.63
C ASN A 127 0.32 18.04 -10.99
N GLN A 128 0.74 18.09 -9.72
CA GLN A 128 1.27 16.92 -9.02
C GLN A 128 0.24 15.77 -8.87
N PRO A 129 -1.03 15.99 -8.45
CA PRO A 129 -2.03 14.91 -8.39
C PRO A 129 -2.18 14.14 -9.71
N LEU A 130 -2.11 14.85 -10.84
CA LEU A 130 -2.22 14.24 -12.17
C LEU A 130 -0.99 13.38 -12.50
N LYS A 131 0.23 13.84 -12.18
CA LYS A 131 1.46 13.03 -12.31
C LYS A 131 1.34 11.71 -11.53
N PHE A 132 0.91 11.76 -10.27
CA PHE A 132 0.69 10.56 -9.45
C PHE A 132 -0.44 9.68 -9.98
N TYR A 133 -1.55 10.27 -10.45
CA TYR A 133 -2.64 9.52 -11.09
C TYR A 133 -2.18 8.74 -12.34
N TYR A 134 -1.34 9.34 -13.19
CA TYR A 134 -0.81 8.66 -14.38
C TYR A 134 0.19 7.55 -14.03
N GLY A 135 1.11 7.79 -13.08
CA GLY A 135 2.02 6.73 -12.59
C GLY A 135 1.26 5.58 -11.93
N ALA A 136 0.20 5.89 -11.16
CA ALA A 136 -0.70 4.88 -10.62
C ALA A 136 -1.42 4.11 -11.75
N GLN A 137 -1.89 4.78 -12.80
CA GLN A 137 -2.55 4.14 -13.94
C GLN A 137 -1.63 3.14 -14.65
N GLU A 138 -0.36 3.50 -14.88
CA GLU A 138 0.64 2.61 -15.48
C GLU A 138 0.88 1.36 -14.61
N LEU A 139 1.22 1.54 -13.33
CA LEU A 139 1.45 0.42 -12.39
C LEU A 139 0.24 -0.51 -12.25
N VAL A 140 -0.97 0.06 -12.21
CA VAL A 140 -2.23 -0.67 -12.08
C VAL A 140 -2.60 -1.39 -13.39
N SER A 141 -2.21 -0.87 -14.56
CA SER A 141 -2.38 -1.57 -15.85
C SER A 141 -1.51 -2.82 -15.97
N THR A 142 -0.28 -2.81 -15.43
CA THR A 142 0.62 -4.00 -15.42
C THR A 142 0.01 -5.19 -14.68
N VAL A 143 -0.73 -4.94 -13.60
CA VAL A 143 -1.48 -5.96 -12.84
C VAL A 143 -2.87 -6.24 -13.47
N GLY A 144 -3.23 -5.51 -14.53
CA GLY A 144 -4.50 -5.61 -15.25
C GLY A 144 -5.71 -5.20 -14.40
N LEU A 145 -5.52 -4.28 -13.43
CA LEU A 145 -6.57 -3.69 -12.60
C LEU A 145 -7.21 -2.46 -13.25
N LYS A 146 -6.76 -2.09 -14.46
CA LYS A 146 -7.37 -1.14 -15.38
C LYS A 146 -7.13 -1.63 -16.81
N SER A 147 -8.03 -1.33 -17.75
CA SER A 147 -7.79 -1.53 -19.20
C SER A 147 -7.17 -0.26 -19.78
N GLU A 148 -6.44 -0.38 -20.89
CA GLU A 148 -5.70 0.69 -21.60
C GLU A 148 -6.61 1.76 -22.28
N GLY A 149 -7.82 1.97 -21.76
CA GLY A 149 -8.71 3.05 -22.18
C GLY A 149 -8.31 4.40 -21.56
N GLN A 150 -8.42 5.45 -22.38
CA GLN A 150 -8.07 6.85 -22.09
C GLN A 150 -8.31 7.32 -20.64
N GLY A 151 -7.33 8.01 -20.07
CA GLY A 151 -7.48 8.71 -18.80
C GLY A 151 -8.37 9.94 -18.91
N PHE A 152 -9.07 10.28 -17.82
CA PHE A 152 -10.06 11.37 -17.71
C PHE A 152 -9.55 12.80 -18.04
N PHE A 153 -8.24 13.01 -18.23
CA PHE A 153 -7.65 14.37 -18.32
C PHE A 153 -6.57 14.52 -19.41
N ASN A 154 -6.78 13.96 -20.61
CA ASN A 154 -5.77 14.03 -21.67
C ASN A 154 -5.72 15.42 -22.34
N PHE A 155 -5.09 16.41 -21.68
CA PHE A 155 -5.12 17.82 -22.09
C PHE A 155 -3.91 18.31 -22.92
N ASN A 156 -2.88 17.47 -23.13
CA ASN A 156 -1.66 17.88 -23.84
C ASN A 156 -1.78 17.77 -25.38
N GLY A 157 -2.53 18.71 -25.95
CA GLY A 157 -1.95 19.72 -26.87
C GLY A 157 -1.17 19.31 -28.12
N SER A 158 -1.20 18.06 -28.59
CA SER A 158 -0.61 17.64 -29.88
C SER A 158 -1.42 16.48 -30.47
N GLY A 159 -2.64 16.81 -30.92
CA GLY A 159 -3.70 15.84 -31.24
C GLY A 159 -4.90 15.93 -30.27
N ALA A 160 -5.15 17.10 -29.69
CA ALA A 160 -6.15 17.29 -28.65
C ALA A 160 -7.59 17.31 -29.22
N ASN A 161 -8.36 16.27 -28.89
CA ASN A 161 -9.82 16.39 -28.83
C ASN A 161 -10.22 17.12 -27.54
N VAL A 162 -11.42 17.72 -27.59
CA VAL A 162 -11.86 18.79 -26.68
C VAL A 162 -12.23 18.26 -25.28
N ALA A 163 -12.35 19.18 -24.31
CA ALA A 163 -12.73 18.93 -22.92
C ALA A 163 -13.95 17.98 -22.76
N GLU A 164 -14.10 17.35 -21.58
CA GLU A 164 -15.13 16.34 -21.28
C GLU A 164 -16.61 16.79 -21.41
N THR A 165 -16.89 18.01 -21.89
CA THR A 165 -18.20 18.38 -22.45
C THR A 165 -18.44 17.83 -23.87
N GLU A 166 -17.43 17.29 -24.54
CA GLU A 166 -17.48 16.80 -25.94
C GLU A 166 -17.06 15.32 -26.10
N MET A 167 -16.94 14.55 -25.01
CA MET A 167 -16.57 13.13 -25.05
C MET A 167 -17.72 12.20 -25.45
N VAL A 168 -18.23 12.38 -26.68
CA VAL A 168 -19.07 11.44 -27.42
C VAL A 168 -18.45 11.22 -28.81
N ASN A 169 -17.28 10.57 -28.91
CA ASN A 169 -16.79 10.13 -30.23
C ASN A 169 -15.75 8.99 -30.35
N GLU A 170 -15.53 8.14 -29.33
CA GLU A 170 -14.67 6.95 -29.48
C GLU A 170 -15.36 5.63 -29.09
N SER A 171 -16.28 5.18 -29.95
CA SER A 171 -16.54 3.76 -30.32
C SER A 171 -17.78 3.59 -31.22
N THR A 172 -18.58 4.64 -31.43
CA THR A 172 -19.74 4.67 -32.35
C THR A 172 -19.90 6.08 -32.91
N THR A 173 -19.74 6.27 -34.22
CA THR A 173 -19.64 7.59 -34.88
C THR A 173 -20.98 8.30 -35.18
N ASP A 174 -22.13 7.74 -34.80
CA ASP A 174 -23.45 8.21 -35.30
C ASP A 174 -24.52 8.52 -34.22
N ASP A 175 -24.26 8.29 -32.92
CA ASP A 175 -25.26 8.50 -31.85
C ASP A 175 -25.21 9.92 -31.23
N VAL A 176 -25.34 10.95 -32.07
CA VAL A 176 -25.70 12.30 -31.58
C VAL A 176 -27.08 12.23 -30.91
N ALA A 177 -27.27 12.92 -29.78
CA ALA A 177 -28.52 12.85 -29.02
C ALA A 177 -29.71 13.47 -29.80
N ILE A 178 -30.47 12.63 -30.52
CA ILE A 178 -31.66 13.01 -31.32
C ILE A 178 -32.76 13.68 -30.45
N SER A 179 -32.75 13.45 -29.14
CA SER A 179 -33.65 14.12 -28.19
C SER A 179 -33.05 14.18 -26.78
N SER A 180 -33.57 15.06 -25.92
CA SER A 180 -33.21 15.13 -24.49
C SER A 180 -33.62 13.87 -23.71
N LEU A 181 -34.53 13.04 -24.23
CA LEU A 181 -34.80 11.70 -23.71
C LEU A 181 -33.67 10.73 -24.09
N HIS A 182 -33.21 10.77 -25.34
CA HIS A 182 -32.08 9.97 -25.80
C HIS A 182 -30.79 10.33 -25.04
N GLU A 183 -30.52 11.63 -24.84
CA GLU A 183 -29.42 12.13 -24.02
C GLU A 183 -29.43 11.53 -22.60
N LYS A 184 -30.57 11.63 -21.89
CA LYS A 184 -30.74 11.02 -20.56
C LYS A 184 -30.52 9.50 -20.58
N GLN A 185 -30.96 8.82 -21.64
CA GLN A 185 -30.76 7.38 -21.80
C GLN A 185 -29.29 7.03 -22.05
N LEU A 186 -28.57 7.81 -22.86
CA LEU A 186 -27.13 7.67 -23.12
C LEU A 186 -26.31 7.91 -21.83
N ILE A 187 -26.62 8.97 -21.07
CA ILE A 187 -25.99 9.26 -19.77
C ILE A 187 -26.27 8.14 -18.76
N SER A 188 -27.49 7.60 -18.73
CA SER A 188 -27.84 6.46 -17.86
C SER A 188 -27.05 5.20 -18.23
N LYS A 189 -27.02 4.85 -19.53
CA LYS A 189 -26.23 3.71 -20.06
C LYS A 189 -24.74 3.88 -19.78
N SER A 190 -24.16 5.06 -19.98
CA SER A 190 -22.73 5.31 -19.76
C SER A 190 -22.37 5.25 -18.27
N LYS A 191 -23.22 5.80 -17.39
CA LYS A 191 -23.08 5.67 -15.93
C LYS A 191 -23.18 4.20 -15.48
N GLN A 192 -24.13 3.43 -16.00
CA GLN A 192 -24.24 2.00 -15.72
C GLN A 192 -23.00 1.23 -16.17
N ARG A 193 -22.49 1.50 -17.39
CA ARG A 193 -21.24 0.89 -17.90
C ARG A 193 -20.02 1.25 -17.03
N LYS A 194 -19.88 2.51 -16.61
CA LYS A 194 -18.82 2.95 -15.67
C LYS A 194 -18.93 2.21 -14.33
N ASN A 195 -20.11 2.12 -13.73
CA ASN A 195 -20.35 1.41 -12.47
C ASN A 195 -20.02 -0.09 -12.57
N LEU A 196 -20.46 -0.78 -13.64
CA LEU A 196 -20.15 -2.20 -13.86
C LEU A 196 -18.65 -2.45 -14.06
N THR A 197 -17.97 -1.52 -14.74
CA THR A 197 -16.52 -1.58 -14.98
C THR A 197 -15.75 -1.40 -13.67
N GLU A 198 -16.13 -0.42 -12.85
CA GLU A 198 -15.53 -0.18 -11.54
C GLU A 198 -15.80 -1.35 -10.57
N ALA A 199 -17.00 -1.93 -10.58
CA ALA A 199 -17.32 -3.14 -9.81
C ALA A 199 -16.44 -4.34 -10.22
N ARG A 200 -16.23 -4.56 -11.53
CA ARG A 200 -15.34 -5.62 -12.04
C ARG A 200 -13.90 -5.44 -11.57
N TYR A 201 -13.34 -4.23 -11.63
CA TYR A 201 -11.98 -3.99 -11.15
C TYR A 201 -11.88 -4.07 -9.62
N THR A 202 -12.90 -3.65 -8.90
CA THR A 202 -12.99 -3.79 -7.44
C THR A 202 -12.98 -5.26 -7.03
N LEU A 203 -13.76 -6.12 -7.70
CA LEU A 203 -13.72 -7.57 -7.48
C LEU A 203 -12.33 -8.16 -7.78
N LYS A 204 -11.71 -7.80 -8.91
CA LYS A 204 -10.34 -8.27 -9.23
C LYS A 204 -9.32 -7.81 -8.18
N CYS A 205 -9.42 -6.58 -7.68
CA CYS A 205 -8.57 -6.06 -6.61
C CYS A 205 -8.70 -6.87 -5.33
N LEU A 206 -9.92 -7.30 -4.98
CA LEU A 206 -10.15 -8.16 -3.81
C LEU A 206 -9.62 -9.58 -4.01
N THR A 207 -9.77 -10.17 -5.21
CA THR A 207 -9.20 -11.49 -5.52
C THR A 207 -7.67 -11.50 -5.41
N LEU A 208 -6.99 -10.48 -5.95
CA LEU A 208 -5.54 -10.34 -5.82
C LEU A 208 -5.11 -10.12 -4.37
N MET A 209 -5.84 -9.27 -3.63
CA MET A 209 -5.61 -9.10 -2.18
C MET A 209 -5.72 -10.44 -1.44
N GLU A 210 -6.73 -11.25 -1.75
CA GLU A 210 -6.92 -12.59 -1.17
C GLU A 210 -5.75 -13.52 -1.48
N GLU A 211 -5.32 -13.58 -2.74
CA GLU A 211 -4.18 -14.38 -3.19
C GLU A 211 -2.88 -13.98 -2.46
N HIS A 212 -2.55 -12.68 -2.44
CA HIS A 212 -1.32 -12.20 -1.82
C HIS A 212 -1.34 -12.35 -0.28
N MET A 213 -2.49 -12.12 0.38
CA MET A 213 -2.65 -12.36 1.81
C MET A 213 -2.51 -13.84 2.16
N ASN A 214 -3.15 -14.74 1.40
CA ASN A 214 -3.02 -16.18 1.61
C ASN A 214 -1.58 -16.67 1.39
N HIS A 215 -0.88 -16.14 0.39
CA HIS A 215 0.54 -16.44 0.17
C HIS A 215 1.39 -16.02 1.37
N ILE A 216 1.20 -14.80 1.88
CA ILE A 216 1.93 -14.29 3.05
C ILE A 216 1.64 -15.14 4.30
N LEU A 217 0.37 -15.44 4.59
CA LEU A 217 -0.01 -16.27 5.73
C LEU A 217 0.57 -17.70 5.63
N LYS A 218 0.70 -18.25 4.41
CA LYS A 218 1.35 -19.54 4.16
C LYS A 218 2.87 -19.50 4.40
N VAL A 219 3.54 -18.39 4.10
CA VAL A 219 4.96 -18.24 4.44
C VAL A 219 5.13 -18.21 5.96
N TYR A 220 4.38 -17.38 6.68
CA TYR A 220 4.45 -17.32 8.14
C TYR A 220 4.10 -18.65 8.83
N SER A 221 3.13 -19.42 8.33
CA SER A 221 2.84 -20.76 8.91
C SER A 221 3.93 -21.80 8.62
N SER A 222 4.73 -21.63 7.56
CA SER A 222 5.85 -22.51 7.25
C SER A 222 7.07 -22.28 8.14
N GLU A 223 7.31 -21.05 8.62
CA GLU A 223 8.42 -20.74 9.53
C GLU A 223 8.21 -21.37 10.91
N SER A 224 6.99 -21.34 11.45
CA SER A 224 6.63 -21.91 12.76
C SER A 224 6.66 -23.45 12.80
N GLY A 225 6.62 -24.12 11.65
CA GLY A 225 6.78 -25.56 11.53
C GLY A 225 8.24 -26.06 11.62
N GLY A 226 9.22 -25.14 11.67
CA GLY A 226 10.65 -25.45 11.61
C GLY A 226 11.31 -25.88 12.94
N THR A 227 10.59 -25.83 14.06
CA THR A 227 11.12 -26.26 15.36
C THR A 227 11.32 -27.76 15.36
N ARG A 228 12.60 -28.20 15.33
CA ARG A 228 12.97 -29.62 15.38
C ARG A 228 12.23 -30.30 16.54
N LYS A 229 11.47 -31.35 16.22
CA LYS A 229 11.14 -32.37 17.22
C LYS A 229 12.47 -32.98 17.67
N GLU A 230 12.83 -32.78 18.92
CA GLU A 230 13.76 -33.67 19.59
C GLU A 230 13.09 -35.05 19.59
N GLU A 231 13.81 -36.06 19.11
CA GLU A 231 13.34 -37.45 19.14
C GLU A 231 13.28 -37.87 20.62
N PRO A 232 12.12 -38.24 21.18
CA PRO A 232 12.10 -38.90 22.48
C PRO A 232 12.66 -40.30 22.30
N GLU A 233 13.63 -40.66 23.14
CA GLU A 233 14.21 -41.99 23.20
C GLU A 233 13.14 -43.06 23.45
N VAL A 234 13.42 -44.26 22.94
CA VAL A 234 12.59 -45.46 23.13
C VAL A 234 12.50 -45.83 24.61
N GLN A 235 11.27 -45.99 25.10
CA GLN A 235 10.97 -46.93 26.18
C GLN A 235 9.55 -47.47 26.01
N GLU A 236 9.44 -48.81 26.01
CA GLU A 236 8.21 -49.58 25.86
C GLU A 236 7.60 -49.86 27.24
N GLU A 237 6.27 -49.87 27.34
CA GLU A 237 5.38 -50.69 28.21
C GLU A 237 3.95 -50.07 28.15
N GLN A 238 2.95 -50.76 27.57
CA GLN A 238 1.92 -51.57 28.27
C GLN A 238 0.98 -50.75 29.19
N GLU A 239 -0.36 -50.85 29.18
CA GLU A 239 -1.29 -51.75 28.49
C GLU A 239 -2.75 -51.18 28.47
N GLU A 240 -3.56 -51.64 27.51
CA GLU A 240 -5.03 -51.93 27.52
C GLU A 240 -6.17 -50.93 27.90
N GLN A 241 -7.18 -50.89 27.01
CA GLN A 241 -8.66 -50.83 27.22
C GLN A 241 -9.27 -49.56 27.90
N GLU A 242 -10.51 -49.10 27.70
CA GLU A 242 -11.63 -49.35 26.75
C GLU A 242 -11.91 -48.05 25.93
N GLU A 243 -12.85 -47.89 24.99
CA GLU A 243 -14.00 -48.68 24.48
C GLU A 243 -14.01 -48.57 22.92
N ASN A 244 -15.14 -48.76 22.22
CA ASN A 244 -15.25 -48.50 20.78
C ASN A 244 -16.70 -48.19 20.32
N ALA A 245 -16.79 -47.49 19.17
CA ALA A 245 -17.96 -47.39 18.28
C ALA A 245 -19.26 -46.68 18.73
N LYS A 246 -19.52 -45.55 18.07
CA LYS A 246 -20.68 -45.44 17.16
C LYS A 246 -20.42 -44.41 16.05
N ASN A 247 -20.33 -44.89 14.81
CA ASN A 247 -20.43 -44.06 13.61
C ASN A 247 -21.91 -43.76 13.33
N GLU A 248 -22.21 -42.59 12.76
CA GLU A 248 -22.79 -42.46 11.40
C GLU A 248 -23.03 -40.98 11.02
N GLU A 249 -23.09 -40.72 9.71
CA GLU A 249 -23.51 -39.47 9.05
C GLU A 249 -22.79 -38.14 9.37
N LYS A 250 -21.83 -37.77 8.51
CA LYS A 250 -22.01 -36.62 7.59
C LYS A 250 -20.85 -36.46 6.61
N ASP A 251 -21.15 -36.76 5.35
CA ASP A 251 -20.35 -36.34 4.21
C ASP A 251 -20.74 -34.91 3.75
N GLU A 252 -19.90 -34.31 2.90
CA GLU A 252 -20.12 -33.01 2.23
C GLU A 252 -20.36 -31.76 3.12
N SER A 253 -19.28 -31.07 3.53
CA SER A 253 -19.14 -29.58 3.57
C SER A 253 -18.01 -29.06 4.47
N LYS A 254 -16.74 -29.42 4.22
CA LYS A 254 -15.57 -28.83 4.92
C LYS A 254 -14.40 -28.48 4.00
N GLU A 255 -14.60 -27.48 3.16
CA GLU A 255 -13.50 -26.70 2.56
C GLU A 255 -13.60 -25.21 2.94
N ASN A 256 -13.92 -24.94 4.20
CA ASN A 256 -13.68 -23.65 4.84
C ASN A 256 -12.40 -23.76 5.67
N THR A 257 -11.25 -23.49 5.04
CA THR A 257 -9.99 -23.25 5.75
C THR A 257 -10.05 -21.92 6.49
N ASN A 258 -10.78 -21.91 7.62
CA ASN A 258 -10.56 -20.94 8.68
C ASN A 258 -9.18 -21.23 9.27
N ILE A 259 -8.12 -20.74 8.61
CA ILE A 259 -6.77 -20.77 9.15
C ILE A 259 -6.72 -19.74 10.28
N SER A 260 -7.07 -20.19 11.49
CA SER A 260 -6.88 -19.43 12.72
C SER A 260 -5.38 -19.37 13.03
N VAL A 261 -4.66 -18.54 12.28
CA VAL A 261 -3.31 -18.14 12.64
C VAL A 261 -3.43 -17.32 13.93
N ASN A 262 -2.93 -17.86 15.05
CA ASN A 262 -2.60 -17.03 16.19
C ASN A 262 -1.42 -16.14 15.77
N LEU A 263 -1.68 -14.88 15.46
CA LEU A 263 -0.61 -13.94 15.16
C LEU A 263 0.29 -13.74 16.39
N SER A 264 -0.20 -13.93 17.63
CA SER A 264 0.61 -13.90 18.85
C SER A 264 1.85 -14.82 18.82
N ASP A 265 1.75 -15.94 18.11
CA ASP A 265 2.76 -16.99 18.09
C ASP A 265 3.69 -16.85 16.86
N ASN A 266 3.20 -16.27 15.77
CA ASN A 266 3.95 -16.04 14.52
C ASN A 266 4.57 -14.63 14.44
N PHE A 267 3.91 -13.61 14.99
CA PHE A 267 4.39 -12.24 15.17
C PHE A 267 4.72 -12.03 16.66
N GLY A 268 5.67 -12.83 17.14
CA GLY A 268 5.99 -12.95 18.57
C GLY A 268 6.17 -11.60 19.26
N ILE A 269 5.45 -11.42 20.37
CA ILE A 269 5.49 -10.22 21.22
C ILE A 269 6.93 -9.99 21.72
N GLY A 270 7.68 -9.13 21.03
CA GLY A 270 9.07 -8.82 21.39
C GLY A 270 9.90 -8.13 20.31
N LYS A 271 9.64 -8.37 19.01
CA LYS A 271 10.26 -7.60 17.91
C LYS A 271 9.56 -7.83 16.57
N PHE A 272 8.87 -6.79 16.07
CA PHE A 272 8.38 -6.79 14.69
C PHE A 272 9.55 -6.88 13.71
N ILE A 273 9.41 -7.70 12.68
CA ILE A 273 10.35 -7.85 11.57
C ILE A 273 10.08 -6.71 10.57
N ALA A 274 11.05 -6.31 9.75
CA ALA A 274 10.87 -5.19 8.82
C ALA A 274 9.78 -5.48 7.76
N SER A 275 9.65 -6.74 7.34
CA SER A 275 8.52 -7.22 6.51
C SER A 275 7.16 -6.92 7.14
N ASP A 276 7.02 -7.10 8.46
CA ASP A 276 5.76 -6.95 9.18
C ASP A 276 5.34 -5.48 9.24
N MET A 277 6.31 -4.60 9.49
CA MET A 277 6.09 -3.15 9.48
C MET A 277 5.65 -2.64 8.12
N LEU A 278 6.27 -3.15 7.04
CA LEU A 278 5.87 -2.82 5.68
C LEU A 278 4.45 -3.33 5.38
N LEU A 279 4.15 -4.58 5.74
CA LEU A 279 2.82 -5.15 5.59
C LEU A 279 1.76 -4.33 6.35
N PHE A 280 2.00 -4.04 7.63
CA PHE A 280 1.12 -3.24 8.46
C PHE A 280 0.91 -1.82 7.92
N ALA A 281 1.92 -1.21 7.30
CA ALA A 281 1.76 0.11 6.69
C ALA A 281 0.86 0.04 5.45
N TYR A 282 1.04 -0.99 4.60
CA TYR A 282 0.13 -1.23 3.47
C TYR A 282 -1.29 -1.54 3.94
N ILE A 283 -1.48 -2.40 4.95
CA ILE A 283 -2.80 -2.68 5.55
C ILE A 283 -3.42 -1.40 6.12
N TYR A 284 -2.65 -0.56 6.82
CA TYR A 284 -3.13 0.71 7.38
C TYR A 284 -3.67 1.64 6.28
N SER A 285 -2.91 1.84 5.19
CA SER A 285 -3.36 2.67 4.06
C SER A 285 -4.57 2.08 3.35
N LEU A 286 -4.54 0.77 3.04
CA LEU A 286 -5.64 0.07 2.36
C LEU A 286 -6.94 0.06 3.18
N THR A 287 -6.84 0.15 4.51
CA THR A 287 -7.97 0.13 5.45
C THR A 287 -8.20 1.46 6.16
N PHE A 288 -7.60 2.56 5.67
CA PHE A 288 -7.61 3.85 6.33
C PHE A 288 -9.04 4.39 6.51
N LYS A 289 -9.36 4.81 7.74
CA LYS A 289 -10.74 5.07 8.19
C LYS A 289 -11.41 6.26 7.49
N GLU A 290 -10.63 7.21 6.99
CA GLU A 290 -11.16 8.40 6.31
C GLU A 290 -11.41 8.19 4.81
N LEU A 291 -11.02 7.02 4.26
CA LEU A 291 -11.28 6.71 2.86
C LEU A 291 -12.80 6.58 2.62
N PRO A 292 -13.37 7.31 1.65
CA PRO A 292 -14.79 7.25 1.32
C PRO A 292 -15.30 5.84 0.96
N SER A 293 -14.44 5.02 0.34
CA SER A 293 -14.74 3.65 -0.05
C SER A 293 -13.95 2.67 0.82
N THR A 294 -14.63 2.04 1.77
CA THR A 294 -14.06 1.10 2.76
C THR A 294 -14.12 -0.36 2.32
N PHE A 295 -14.19 -0.62 1.01
CA PHE A 295 -14.43 -1.98 0.47
C PHE A 295 -13.36 -3.00 0.91
N ILE A 296 -12.08 -2.60 0.95
CA ILE A 296 -10.98 -3.45 1.41
C ILE A 296 -11.08 -3.71 2.92
N LEU A 297 -11.37 -2.69 3.74
CA LEU A 297 -11.58 -2.87 5.19
C LEU A 297 -12.72 -3.86 5.47
N ASN A 298 -13.83 -3.77 4.73
CA ASN A 298 -14.95 -4.69 4.89
C ASN A 298 -14.56 -6.11 4.47
N PHE A 299 -13.89 -6.28 3.33
CA PHE A 299 -13.38 -7.56 2.86
C PHE A 299 -12.42 -8.22 3.86
N MET A 300 -11.42 -7.46 4.34
CA MET A 300 -10.45 -7.90 5.33
C MET A 300 -11.13 -8.34 6.64
N ARG A 301 -12.14 -7.60 7.11
CA ARG A 301 -12.95 -7.99 8.28
C ARG A 301 -13.77 -9.26 8.08
N THR A 302 -14.23 -9.54 6.86
CA THR A 302 -15.02 -10.75 6.56
C THR A 302 -14.14 -11.98 6.36
N LYS A 303 -13.03 -11.87 5.62
CA LYS A 303 -12.16 -13.01 5.25
C LYS A 303 -11.01 -13.25 6.23
N PHE A 304 -10.46 -12.20 6.81
CA PHE A 304 -9.24 -12.21 7.64
C PHE A 304 -9.50 -11.51 8.98
N SER A 305 -10.62 -11.85 9.64
CA SER A 305 -11.12 -11.15 10.83
C SER A 305 -10.10 -11.04 11.97
N SER A 306 -9.49 -12.18 12.37
CA SER A 306 -8.48 -12.24 13.44
C SER A 306 -7.22 -11.43 13.09
N PHE A 307 -6.64 -11.66 11.89
CA PHE A 307 -5.50 -10.89 11.40
C PHE A 307 -5.80 -9.38 11.41
N THR A 308 -7.00 -8.98 10.96
CA THR A 308 -7.37 -7.57 10.83
C THR A 308 -7.51 -6.89 12.20
N SER A 309 -8.09 -7.55 13.20
CA SER A 309 -8.21 -6.97 14.55
C SER A 309 -6.86 -6.82 15.24
N GLU A 310 -5.96 -7.80 15.06
CA GLU A 310 -4.63 -7.81 15.68
C GLU A 310 -3.65 -6.86 14.97
N ALA A 311 -3.63 -6.84 13.63
CA ALA A 311 -2.86 -5.88 12.86
C ALA A 311 -3.28 -4.43 13.18
N LEU A 312 -4.59 -4.13 13.28
CA LEU A 312 -5.06 -2.78 13.65
C LEU A 312 -4.66 -2.39 15.08
N LYS A 313 -4.60 -3.34 16.02
CA LYS A 313 -4.09 -3.11 17.38
C LYS A 313 -2.60 -2.75 17.35
N HIS A 314 -1.79 -3.52 16.61
CA HIS A 314 -0.35 -3.26 16.48
C HIS A 314 -0.05 -1.94 15.74
N ILE A 315 -0.77 -1.63 14.67
CA ILE A 315 -0.68 -0.34 13.97
C ILE A 315 -0.97 0.82 14.92
N THR A 316 -1.99 0.69 15.78
CA THR A 316 -2.32 1.72 16.77
C THR A 316 -1.16 1.91 17.76
N GLN A 317 -0.61 0.83 18.30
CA GLN A 317 0.57 0.86 19.19
C GLN A 317 1.80 1.47 18.51
N LEU A 318 2.07 1.13 17.24
CA LEU A 318 3.19 1.67 16.48
C LEU A 318 3.05 3.17 16.19
N ASN A 319 1.82 3.66 15.98
CA ASN A 319 1.53 5.08 15.83
C ASN A 319 1.60 5.85 17.16
N GLU A 320 1.10 5.28 18.26
CA GLU A 320 1.24 5.87 19.61
C GLU A 320 2.72 5.99 20.03
N ASN A 321 3.59 5.08 19.57
CA ASN A 321 5.03 5.14 19.79
C ASN A 321 5.77 6.16 18.90
N LEU A 322 5.14 6.70 17.84
CA LEU A 322 5.69 7.79 17.03
C LEU A 322 5.38 9.14 17.70
N GLY A 323 6.12 9.48 18.74
CA GLY A 323 5.92 10.73 19.48
C GLY A 323 6.19 12.00 18.66
N ASP A 324 5.40 13.05 18.91
CA ASP A 324 5.52 14.38 18.28
C ASP A 324 6.93 14.98 18.31
N THR A 325 7.74 14.60 19.30
CA THR A 325 9.12 15.08 19.50
C THR A 325 10.09 14.63 18.41
N LEU A 326 9.73 13.64 17.58
CA LEU A 326 10.52 13.18 16.44
C LEU A 326 10.42 14.13 15.24
N TYR A 327 9.39 14.97 15.15
CA TYR A 327 9.14 15.78 13.96
C TYR A 327 9.97 17.08 13.93
N LYS A 328 10.67 17.29 12.81
CA LYS A 328 11.35 18.55 12.44
C LYS A 328 10.53 19.23 11.34
N LYS A 329 10.27 20.53 11.51
CA LYS A 329 9.67 21.35 10.44
C LYS A 329 10.65 21.45 9.26
N PRO A 330 10.19 21.25 8.01
CA PRO A 330 11.07 21.27 6.85
C PRO A 330 11.64 22.67 6.59
N GLU A 331 12.88 22.70 6.13
CA GLU A 331 13.61 23.90 5.73
C GLU A 331 13.22 24.33 4.31
N SER A 332 13.47 25.60 3.95
CA SER A 332 12.99 26.17 2.68
C SER A 332 13.49 25.46 1.41
N SER A 333 14.66 24.82 1.47
CA SER A 333 15.26 23.99 0.43
C SER A 333 14.64 22.58 0.35
N GLU A 334 14.12 22.08 1.48
CA GLU A 334 13.49 20.76 1.58
C GLU A 334 12.06 20.77 1.04
N ILE A 335 11.34 21.88 1.16
CA ILE A 335 9.97 22.07 0.65
C ILE A 335 9.96 22.12 -0.90
N PRO A 336 8.95 21.56 -1.61
CA PRO A 336 8.86 21.67 -3.06
C PRO A 336 8.69 23.13 -3.48
N ASN A 337 9.51 23.60 -4.41
CA ASN A 337 9.44 24.97 -4.90
C ASN A 337 9.93 25.05 -6.36
N LEU A 338 9.68 26.19 -7.03
CA LEU A 338 10.04 26.37 -8.44
C LEU A 338 11.56 26.25 -8.70
N TRP A 339 12.39 26.71 -7.75
CA TRP A 339 13.84 26.60 -7.86
C TRP A 339 14.31 25.15 -7.80
N ASN A 340 13.71 24.32 -6.95
CA ASN A 340 14.00 22.90 -6.87
C ASN A 340 13.69 22.17 -8.18
N GLU A 341 12.56 22.49 -8.83
CA GLU A 341 12.23 21.97 -10.17
C GLU A 341 13.21 22.49 -11.24
N LEU A 342 13.55 23.78 -11.25
CA LEU A 342 14.49 24.36 -12.24
C LEU A 342 15.91 23.78 -12.10
N VAL A 343 16.44 23.74 -10.88
CA VAL A 343 17.76 23.16 -10.59
C VAL A 343 17.77 21.69 -10.98
N TYR A 344 16.71 20.94 -10.70
CA TYR A 344 16.57 19.55 -11.13
C TYR A 344 16.60 19.42 -12.66
N VAL A 345 15.77 20.17 -13.39
CA VAL A 345 15.75 20.16 -14.87
C VAL A 345 17.13 20.48 -15.43
N THR A 346 17.84 21.49 -14.91
CA THR A 346 19.20 21.80 -15.37
C THR A 346 20.21 20.69 -15.10
N LYS A 347 20.05 19.90 -14.03
CA LYS A 347 20.90 18.74 -13.70
C LYS A 347 20.59 17.49 -14.52
N GLN A 348 19.47 17.44 -15.27
CA GLN A 348 19.22 16.36 -16.23
C GLN A 348 19.86 16.63 -17.60
N PHE A 349 20.27 17.87 -17.88
CA PHE A 349 20.86 18.29 -19.15
C PHE A 349 22.39 18.47 -19.11
N VAL A 350 23.04 18.10 -18.00
CA VAL A 350 24.49 18.15 -17.77
C VAL A 350 24.97 16.77 -17.32
#